data_AF-A0A6B2V6W0-F1
#
_entry.id   AF-A0A6B2V6W0-F1
#
_cell.length_a   1.000
_cell.length_b   1.000
_cell.length_c   1.000
_cell.angle_alpha   90.00
_cell.angle_beta   90.00
_cell.angle_gamma   90.00
#
_symmetry.space_group_name_H-M   'P 1'
#
loop_
_entity.id
_entity.type
_entity.pdbx_description
1 polymer ?
#
loop_
_entity_poly.entity_id
_entity_poly.type
_entity_poly.pdbx_seq_one_letter_code
_entity_poly.pdbx_strand_id
1 'polypeptide(L)'
;MVRRLRTARRDPLTGLWTRDAFTRRARRLLRDRRAVVVLADVDRFKQVNDVHGHAAGDALLAATAARLAHAVGRGGVAGRLGGDEFAAVFIDRDHTAGDQLSTLARVLSRPADTAPEVHTSVSLGWVRRADHPGEDLSGLLRRADEAMYAAKRSPSRIRRARLGRVLASVVGRRPGRRGAA
;
A
#
# COMPACT_ATOMS: atom_id res chain seq x y z
N MET A 1 -21.20 -12.92 -28.06
CA MET A 1 -21.53 -13.13 -26.63
C MET A 1 -20.26 -13.01 -25.79
N VAL A 2 -19.93 -11.81 -25.32
CA VAL A 2 -18.66 -11.54 -24.61
C VAL A 2 -18.78 -12.07 -23.18
N ARG A 3 -18.07 -13.18 -22.90
CA ARG A 3 -17.92 -13.77 -21.57
C ARG A 3 -17.30 -12.71 -20.66
N ARG A 4 -18.09 -12.08 -19.77
CA ARG A 4 -17.54 -11.30 -18.64
C ARG A 4 -16.75 -12.28 -17.78
N LEU A 5 -15.44 -12.36 -17.99
CA LEU A 5 -14.54 -13.01 -17.04
C LEU A 5 -14.76 -12.32 -15.69
N ARG A 6 -15.32 -13.05 -14.72
CA ARG A 6 -15.46 -12.56 -13.35
C ARG A 6 -14.05 -12.38 -12.80
N THR A 7 -13.51 -11.17 -12.86
CA THR A 7 -12.23 -10.85 -12.24
C THR A 7 -12.30 -11.23 -10.76
N ALA A 8 -11.35 -12.04 -10.30
CA ALA A 8 -11.26 -12.42 -8.90
C ALA A 8 -11.23 -11.16 -8.03
N ARG A 9 -12.08 -11.12 -7.00
CA ARG A 9 -12.15 -9.95 -6.10
C ARG A 9 -11.01 -9.95 -5.08
N ARG A 10 -10.42 -11.11 -4.83
CA ARG A 10 -9.30 -11.30 -3.91
C ARG A 10 -8.05 -11.65 -4.71
N ASP A 11 -6.92 -11.11 -4.28
CA ASP A 11 -5.60 -11.49 -4.77
C ASP A 11 -5.26 -12.89 -4.23
N PRO A 12 -4.89 -13.86 -5.09
CA PRO A 12 -4.70 -15.25 -4.67
C PRO A 12 -3.47 -15.45 -3.77
N LEU A 13 -2.43 -14.62 -3.93
CA LEU A 13 -1.22 -14.71 -3.11
C LEU A 13 -1.46 -14.14 -1.69
N THR A 14 -2.12 -13.00 -1.61
CA THR A 14 -2.18 -12.21 -0.38
C THR A 14 -3.52 -12.25 0.34
N GLY A 15 -4.58 -12.73 -0.31
CA GLY A 15 -5.95 -12.70 0.22
C GLY A 15 -6.57 -11.29 0.32
N LEU A 16 -5.81 -10.23 0.00
CA LEU A 16 -6.32 -8.86 -0.01
C LEU A 16 -7.28 -8.61 -1.17
N TRP A 17 -7.97 -7.47 -1.15
CA TRP A 17 -8.76 -7.06 -2.31
C TRP A 17 -7.85 -6.75 -3.50
N THR A 18 -8.25 -7.19 -4.70
CA THR A 18 -7.60 -6.73 -5.93
C THR A 18 -7.81 -5.22 -6.13
N ARG A 19 -6.94 -4.57 -6.91
CA ARG A 19 -7.01 -3.12 -7.21
C ARG A 19 -8.44 -2.63 -7.46
N ASP A 20 -9.18 -3.29 -8.36
CA ASP A 20 -10.56 -2.89 -8.69
C ASP A 20 -11.52 -3.04 -7.50
N ALA A 21 -11.39 -4.12 -6.74
CA ALA A 21 -12.25 -4.37 -5.59
C ALA A 21 -11.95 -3.46 -4.40
N PHE A 22 -10.68 -3.11 -4.20
CA PHE A 22 -10.21 -2.10 -3.25
C PHE A 22 -10.78 -0.72 -3.62
N THR A 23 -10.58 -0.26 -4.85
CA THR A 23 -11.04 1.05 -5.33
C THR A 23 -12.53 1.27 -5.08
N ARG A 24 -13.38 0.28 -5.40
CA ARG A 24 -14.83 0.36 -5.15
C ARG A 24 -15.22 0.43 -3.67
N ARG A 25 -14.40 -0.10 -2.77
CA ARG A 25 -14.64 -0.10 -1.32
C ARG A 25 -14.09 1.16 -0.67
N ALA A 26 -12.87 1.53 -1.02
CA ALA A 26 -12.22 2.76 -0.59
C ALA A 26 -13.07 3.99 -0.89
N ARG A 27 -13.65 4.10 -2.10
CA ARG A 27 -14.57 5.19 -2.47
C ARG A 27 -15.79 5.33 -1.55
N ARG A 28 -16.27 4.24 -0.92
CA ARG A 28 -17.37 4.30 0.04
C ARG A 28 -16.90 4.85 1.39
N LEU A 29 -15.74 4.39 1.86
CA LEU A 29 -15.15 4.86 3.12
C LEU A 29 -14.76 6.34 3.06
N LEU A 30 -14.31 6.83 1.91
CA LEU A 30 -13.96 8.24 1.69
C LEU A 30 -15.13 9.23 1.78
N ARG A 31 -16.36 8.74 1.91
CA ARG A 31 -17.51 9.59 2.26
C ARG A 31 -17.40 10.13 3.70
N ASP A 32 -16.69 9.43 4.57
CA ASP A 32 -16.35 9.91 5.90
C ASP A 32 -15.09 10.80 5.84
N ARG A 33 -15.17 11.99 6.42
CA ARG A 33 -14.07 12.98 6.44
C ARG A 33 -12.88 12.51 7.29
N ARG A 34 -13.12 11.60 8.22
CA ARG A 34 -12.08 10.97 9.07
C ARG A 34 -11.35 9.83 8.36
N ALA A 35 -11.70 9.52 7.12
CA ALA A 35 -11.00 8.51 6.37
C ALA A 35 -9.52 8.87 6.17
N VAL A 36 -8.65 7.86 6.28
CA VAL A 36 -7.22 7.94 6.02
C VAL A 36 -6.90 7.01 4.87
N VAL A 37 -6.16 7.50 3.87
CA VAL A 37 -5.65 6.72 2.75
C VAL A 37 -4.17 6.46 2.97
N VAL A 38 -3.76 5.22 2.77
CA VAL A 38 -2.38 4.76 2.94
C VAL A 38 -1.94 4.04 1.68
N LEU A 39 -0.71 4.31 1.26
CA LEU A 39 0.03 3.53 0.28
C LEU A 39 1.27 2.93 0.97
N ALA A 40 1.56 1.68 0.63
CA ALA A 40 2.67 0.92 1.18
C ALA A 40 3.42 0.20 0.06
N ASP A 41 4.74 0.21 0.13
CA ASP A 41 5.62 -0.45 -0.84
C ASP A 41 6.75 -1.18 -0.10
N VAL A 42 7.00 -2.43 -0.50
CA VAL A 42 8.08 -3.25 0.06
C VAL A 42 9.40 -2.79 -0.55
N ASP A 43 10.28 -2.23 0.27
CA ASP A 43 11.53 -1.65 -0.21
C ASP A 43 12.43 -2.74 -0.83
N ARG A 44 13.01 -2.42 -2.00
CA ARG A 44 13.96 -3.30 -2.71
C ARG A 44 13.43 -4.72 -2.95
N PHE A 45 12.12 -4.90 -3.11
CA PHE A 45 11.50 -6.23 -3.28
C PHE A 45 12.12 -7.08 -4.40
N LYS A 46 12.56 -6.46 -5.49
CA LYS A 46 13.28 -7.16 -6.56
C LYS A 46 14.58 -7.80 -6.05
N GLN A 47 15.35 -7.10 -5.22
CA GLN A 47 16.59 -7.64 -4.64
C GLN A 47 16.29 -8.82 -3.71
N VAL A 48 15.17 -8.77 -2.97
CA VAL A 48 14.72 -9.93 -2.16
C VAL A 48 14.50 -11.14 -3.05
N ASN A 49 13.78 -11.00 -4.17
CA ASN A 49 13.58 -12.10 -5.11
C ASN A 49 14.90 -12.59 -5.74
N ASP A 50 15.79 -11.66 -6.10
CA ASP A 50 17.06 -11.98 -6.74
C ASP A 50 18.01 -12.74 -5.79
N VAL A 51 17.96 -12.47 -4.48
CA VAL A 51 18.84 -13.08 -3.46
C VAL A 51 18.23 -14.33 -2.82
N HIS A 52 16.94 -14.31 -2.49
CA HIS A 52 16.27 -15.35 -1.70
C HIS A 52 15.26 -16.17 -2.52
N GLY A 53 15.06 -15.83 -3.79
CA GLY A 53 14.12 -16.50 -4.68
C GLY A 53 12.68 -16.01 -4.52
N HIS A 54 11.87 -16.34 -5.53
CA HIS A 54 10.46 -15.90 -5.60
C HIS A 54 9.59 -16.43 -4.47
N ALA A 55 9.85 -17.64 -3.96
CA ALA A 55 9.08 -18.21 -2.86
C ALA A 55 9.22 -17.37 -1.56
N ALA A 56 10.44 -16.89 -1.27
CA ALA A 56 10.69 -16.01 -0.14
C ALA A 56 10.04 -14.63 -0.33
N GLY A 57 10.07 -14.10 -1.55
CA GLY A 57 9.33 -12.88 -1.89
C GLY A 57 7.82 -13.02 -1.74
N ASP A 58 7.25 -14.13 -2.17
CA ASP A 58 5.82 -14.43 -2.04
C ASP A 58 5.41 -14.55 -0.56
N ALA A 59 6.22 -15.22 0.26
CA ALA A 59 6.05 -15.27 1.71
C ALA A 59 6.05 -13.88 2.36
N LEU A 60 7.00 -13.01 1.96
CA LEU A 60 7.08 -11.64 2.43
C LEU A 60 5.84 -10.82 2.05
N LEU A 61 5.34 -10.96 0.82
CA LEU A 61 4.12 -10.28 0.36
C LEU A 61 2.89 -10.75 1.14
N ALA A 62 2.77 -12.06 1.39
CA ALA A 62 1.68 -12.63 2.18
C ALA A 62 1.71 -12.13 3.64
N ALA A 63 2.89 -12.09 4.27
CA ALA A 63 3.06 -11.57 5.63
C ALA A 63 2.74 -10.07 5.71
N THR A 64 3.24 -9.27 4.75
CA THR A 64 2.94 -7.83 4.65
C THR A 64 1.44 -7.60 4.54
N ALA A 65 0.77 -8.37 3.69
CA ALA A 65 -0.66 -8.30 3.49
C ALA A 65 -1.46 -8.66 4.75
N ALA A 66 -1.11 -9.74 5.43
CA ALA A 66 -1.77 -10.16 6.66
C ALA A 66 -1.66 -9.10 7.76
N ARG A 67 -0.47 -8.53 7.95
CA ARG A 67 -0.21 -7.46 8.92
C ARG A 67 -0.97 -6.17 8.60
N LEU A 68 -0.99 -5.77 7.32
CA LEU A 68 -1.76 -4.61 6.86
C LEU A 68 -3.26 -4.82 7.09
N ALA A 69 -3.80 -5.99 6.74
CA ALA A 69 -5.21 -6.32 6.96
C ALA A 69 -5.57 -6.32 8.44
N HIS A 70 -4.71 -6.86 9.29
CA HIS A 70 -4.91 -6.87 10.73
C HIS A 70 -4.97 -5.45 11.31
N ALA A 71 -4.01 -4.59 10.94
CA ALA A 71 -3.97 -3.21 11.43
C ALA A 71 -5.16 -2.35 10.96
N VAL A 72 -5.64 -2.59 9.74
CA VAL A 72 -6.82 -1.90 9.19
C VAL A 72 -8.11 -2.38 9.85
N GLY A 73 -8.16 -3.65 10.25
CA GLY A 73 -9.31 -4.26 10.92
C GLY A 73 -10.60 -4.24 10.08
N ARG A 74 -11.74 -4.44 10.76
CA ARG A 74 -13.06 -4.53 10.12
C ARG A 74 -13.62 -3.19 9.65
N GLY A 75 -13.12 -2.08 10.18
CA GLY A 75 -13.57 -0.72 9.87
C GLY A 75 -12.97 -0.12 8.59
N GLY A 76 -12.06 -0.85 7.92
CA GLY A 76 -11.39 -0.38 6.72
C GLY A 76 -11.32 -1.40 5.59
N VAL A 77 -10.48 -1.11 4.62
CA VAL A 77 -10.21 -1.96 3.47
C VAL A 77 -8.73 -1.92 3.12
N ALA A 78 -8.13 -3.08 2.90
CA ALA A 78 -6.77 -3.23 2.38
C ALA A 78 -6.79 -3.95 1.03
N GLY A 79 -5.93 -3.53 0.11
CA GLY A 79 -5.83 -4.08 -1.24
C GLY A 79 -4.40 -4.17 -1.72
N ARG A 80 -4.13 -5.13 -2.61
CA ARG A 80 -2.88 -5.19 -3.37
C ARG A 80 -3.10 -4.50 -4.70
N LEU A 81 -2.33 -3.45 -4.97
CA LEU A 81 -2.45 -2.66 -6.19
C LEU A 81 -1.68 -3.31 -7.35
N GLY A 82 -0.62 -4.06 -7.06
CA GLY A 82 0.16 -4.83 -8.02
C GLY A 82 1.60 -4.99 -7.54
N GLY A 83 2.27 -6.08 -7.92
CA GLY A 83 3.66 -6.33 -7.50
C GLY A 83 3.81 -6.28 -5.97
N ASP A 84 4.63 -5.35 -5.52
CA ASP A 84 5.01 -5.01 -4.15
C ASP A 84 4.19 -3.87 -3.52
N GLU A 85 3.21 -3.32 -4.24
CA GLU A 85 2.41 -2.17 -3.82
C GLU A 85 1.08 -2.58 -3.17
N PHE A 86 0.83 -2.01 -1.99
CA PHE A 86 -0.37 -2.20 -1.19
C PHE A 86 -1.03 -0.85 -0.87
N ALA A 87 -2.34 -0.87 -0.65
CA ALA A 87 -3.07 0.29 -0.21
C ALA A 87 -4.09 -0.05 0.87
N ALA A 88 -4.38 0.92 1.72
CA ALA A 88 -5.42 0.80 2.74
C ALA A 88 -6.25 2.08 2.87
N VAL A 89 -7.51 1.92 3.25
CA VAL A 89 -8.36 3.01 3.72
C VAL A 89 -9.06 2.58 5.00
N PHE A 90 -8.99 3.40 6.05
CA PHE A 90 -9.69 3.17 7.32
C PHE A 90 -10.21 4.49 7.89
N ILE A 91 -11.10 4.41 8.88
CA ILE A 91 -11.67 5.58 9.55
C ILE A 91 -10.90 5.84 10.84
N ASP A 92 -10.22 6.98 10.92
CA ASP A 92 -9.48 7.39 12.11
C ASP A 92 -10.40 8.16 13.06
N ARG A 93 -11.12 7.42 13.92
CA ARG A 93 -12.12 7.99 14.84
C ARG A 93 -11.49 8.81 15.97
N ASP A 94 -10.31 8.40 16.42
CA ASP A 94 -9.66 8.94 17.62
C ASP A 94 -8.49 9.88 17.27
N HIS A 95 -8.33 10.22 15.99
CA HIS A 95 -7.25 11.07 15.48
C HIS A 95 -5.83 10.50 15.71
N THR A 96 -5.69 9.18 15.89
CA THR A 96 -4.44 8.48 16.23
C THR A 96 -3.74 7.83 15.04
N ALA A 97 -4.19 8.08 13.79
CA ALA A 97 -3.62 7.44 12.60
C ALA A 97 -2.09 7.59 12.47
N GLY A 98 -1.50 8.69 12.94
CA GLY A 98 -0.04 8.88 12.91
C GLY A 98 0.70 7.81 13.71
N ASP A 99 0.27 7.58 14.95
CA ASP A 99 0.90 6.62 15.87
C ASP A 99 0.60 5.17 15.45
N GLN A 100 -0.63 4.91 15.01
CA GLN A 100 -1.04 3.62 14.47
C GLN A 100 -0.19 3.23 13.26
N LEU A 101 0.00 4.16 12.31
CA LEU A 101 0.78 3.89 11.11
C LEU A 101 2.29 3.85 11.38
N SER A 102 2.80 4.61 12.35
CA SER A 102 4.19 4.50 12.81
C SER A 102 4.46 3.11 13.41
N THR A 103 3.52 2.59 14.19
CA THR A 103 3.57 1.23 14.71
C THR A 103 3.45 0.19 13.59
N LEU A 104 2.57 0.42 12.63
CA LEU A 104 2.42 -0.45 11.47
C LEU A 104 3.72 -0.54 10.66
N ALA A 105 4.39 0.58 10.35
CA ALA A 105 5.66 0.57 9.61
C ALA A 105 6.71 -0.33 10.26
N ARG A 106 6.82 -0.29 11.60
CA ARG A 106 7.72 -1.17 12.37
C ARG A 106 7.29 -2.64 12.29
N VAL A 107 5.99 -2.92 12.37
CA VAL A 107 5.46 -4.29 12.29
C VAL A 107 5.65 -4.88 10.89
N LEU A 108 5.43 -4.08 9.84
CA LEU A 108 5.60 -4.50 8.45
C LEU A 108 7.06 -4.81 8.11
N SER A 109 8.01 -4.13 8.75
CA SER A 109 9.45 -4.35 8.55
C SER A 109 10.01 -5.57 9.29
N ARG A 110 9.18 -6.34 10.00
CA ARG A 110 9.61 -7.61 10.60
C ARG A 110 9.78 -8.67 9.51
N PRO A 111 10.74 -9.61 9.60
CA PRO A 111 10.81 -10.75 8.70
C PRO A 111 9.51 -11.57 8.72
N ALA A 112 9.21 -12.28 7.64
CA ALA A 112 8.11 -13.25 7.62
C ALA A 112 8.52 -14.50 8.40
N ASP A 113 7.61 -15.13 9.14
CA ASP A 113 7.94 -16.33 9.94
C ASP A 113 8.43 -17.49 9.05
N THR A 114 7.95 -17.56 7.82
CA THR A 114 8.34 -18.56 6.82
C THR A 114 9.57 -18.16 5.99
N ALA A 115 10.14 -16.97 6.21
CA ALA A 115 11.35 -16.47 5.56
C ALA A 115 12.10 -15.51 6.53
N PRO A 116 12.56 -16.01 7.69
CA PRO A 116 13.13 -15.19 8.76
C PRO A 116 14.45 -14.50 8.37
N GLU A 117 15.15 -15.02 7.37
CA GLU A 117 16.39 -14.47 6.80
C GLU A 117 16.16 -13.24 5.92
N VAL A 118 14.91 -12.98 5.52
CA VAL A 118 14.56 -11.85 4.65
C VAL A 118 14.34 -10.60 5.49
N HIS A 119 15.34 -9.71 5.48
CA HIS A 119 15.26 -8.41 6.14
C HIS A 119 14.99 -7.30 5.11
N THR A 120 13.81 -6.67 5.19
CA THR A 120 13.51 -5.47 4.42
C THR A 120 12.61 -4.50 5.21
N SER A 121 12.49 -3.27 4.72
CA SER A 121 11.56 -2.28 5.23
C SER A 121 10.34 -2.16 4.33
N VAL A 122 9.26 -1.63 4.90
CA VAL A 122 8.08 -1.20 4.14
C VAL A 122 7.93 0.30 4.31
N SER A 123 7.92 1.02 3.19
CA SER A 123 7.74 2.46 3.19
C SER A 123 6.25 2.81 3.08
N LEU A 124 5.78 3.69 3.97
CA LEU A 124 4.39 4.12 4.08
C LEU A 124 4.24 5.60 3.75
N GLY A 125 3.29 5.91 2.87
CA GLY A 125 2.79 7.25 2.66
C GLY A 125 1.31 7.32 2.98
N TRP A 126 0.85 8.37 3.65
CA TRP A 126 -0.56 8.46 4.03
C TRP A 126 -1.10 9.89 4.02
N VAL A 127 -2.43 10.01 3.91
CA VAL A 127 -3.12 11.29 3.83
C VAL A 127 -4.49 11.20 4.51
N ARG A 128 -4.92 12.26 5.21
CA ARG A 128 -6.28 12.37 5.74
C ARG A 128 -7.21 12.95 4.68
N ARG A 129 -8.41 12.39 4.56
CA ARG A 129 -9.47 12.92 3.68
C ARG A 129 -9.83 14.36 4.06
N ALA A 130 -9.87 14.67 5.36
CA ALA A 130 -10.23 16.00 5.87
C ALA A 130 -9.32 17.13 5.37
N ASP A 131 -8.04 16.85 5.15
CA ASP A 131 -7.02 17.82 4.73
C ASP A 131 -7.21 18.29 3.27
N HIS A 132 -7.91 17.50 2.47
CA HIS A 132 -8.05 17.72 1.02
C HIS A 132 -9.51 17.63 0.63
N PRO A 133 -10.37 18.58 1.06
CA PRO A 133 -11.76 18.61 0.65
C PRO A 133 -11.86 18.71 -0.87
N GLY A 134 -12.66 17.83 -1.49
CA GLY A 134 -12.90 17.84 -2.94
C GLY A 134 -12.05 16.84 -3.75
N GLU A 135 -10.93 16.35 -3.23
CA GLU A 135 -10.16 15.31 -3.94
C GLU A 135 -10.86 13.94 -3.90
N ASP A 136 -10.74 13.18 -4.98
CA ASP A 136 -11.23 11.81 -5.04
C ASP A 136 -10.17 10.80 -4.57
N LEU A 137 -10.46 9.51 -4.64
CA LEU A 137 -9.51 8.47 -4.26
C LEU A 137 -8.20 8.56 -5.06
N SER A 138 -8.26 8.88 -6.35
CA SER A 138 -7.09 8.94 -7.21
C SER A 138 -6.16 10.09 -6.79
N GLY A 139 -6.73 11.26 -6.49
CA GLY A 139 -5.97 12.40 -5.95
C GLY A 139 -5.29 12.08 -4.63
N LEU A 140 -6.02 11.46 -3.70
CA LEU A 140 -5.50 11.06 -2.38
C LEU A 140 -4.43 9.97 -2.48
N LEU A 141 -4.59 8.99 -3.36
CA LEU A 141 -3.56 7.96 -3.60
C LEU A 141 -2.28 8.56 -4.16
N ARG A 142 -2.37 9.54 -5.06
CA ARG A 142 -1.20 10.25 -5.59
C ARG A 142 -0.46 11.05 -4.50
N ARG A 143 -1.21 11.68 -3.59
CA ARG A 143 -0.62 12.34 -2.41
C ARG A 143 0.08 11.35 -1.47
N ALA A 144 -0.56 10.20 -1.23
CA ALA A 144 0.03 9.13 -0.44
C ALA A 144 1.31 8.58 -1.11
N ASP A 145 1.32 8.44 -2.43
CA ASP A 145 2.49 8.03 -3.21
C ASP A 145 3.66 9.00 -3.06
N GLU A 146 3.45 10.31 -3.22
CA GLU A 146 4.51 11.31 -3.04
C GLU A 146 5.07 11.29 -1.60
N ALA A 147 4.19 11.11 -0.61
CA ALA A 147 4.61 10.96 0.77
C ALA A 147 5.43 9.67 0.96
N MET A 148 4.99 8.55 0.40
CA MET A 148 5.68 7.26 0.45
C MET A 148 7.06 7.34 -0.20
N TYR A 149 7.16 8.00 -1.36
CA TYR A 149 8.42 8.20 -2.05
C TYR A 149 9.40 9.03 -1.21
N ALA A 150 8.92 10.06 -0.53
CA ALA A 150 9.74 10.80 0.44
C ALA A 150 10.12 9.94 1.65
N ALA A 151 9.23 9.04 2.10
CA ALA A 151 9.48 8.11 3.20
C ALA A 151 10.60 7.11 2.91
N LYS A 152 10.77 6.68 1.63
CA LYS A 152 11.88 5.79 1.20
C LYS A 152 13.28 6.35 1.48
N ARG A 153 13.40 7.66 1.66
CA ARG A 153 14.66 8.36 1.97
C ARG A 153 14.76 8.78 3.43
N SER A 154 13.78 8.41 4.26
CA SER A 154 13.71 8.79 5.66
C SER A 154 13.92 7.57 6.56
N PRO A 155 14.62 7.73 7.70
CA PRO A 155 14.76 6.64 8.68
C PRO A 155 13.43 6.10 9.22
N SER A 156 12.40 6.95 9.31
CA SER A 156 11.10 6.56 9.85
C SER A 156 10.32 5.60 8.94
N ARG A 157 10.66 5.54 7.63
CA ARG A 157 9.91 4.80 6.59
C ARG A 157 8.41 5.15 6.53
N ILE A 158 7.99 6.23 7.16
CA ILE A 158 6.61 6.71 7.14
C ILE A 158 6.55 8.23 6.95
N ARG A 159 5.61 8.69 6.13
CA ARG A 159 5.37 10.12 5.92
C ARG A 159 3.88 10.41 5.70
N ARG A 160 3.40 11.50 6.30
CA ARG A 160 2.11 12.11 5.96
C ARG A 160 2.28 13.05 4.76
N ALA A 161 1.36 13.02 3.82
CA ALA A 161 1.29 13.99 2.73
C ALA A 161 1.17 15.41 3.29
N ARG A 162 1.94 16.35 2.71
CA ARG A 162 1.89 17.75 3.10
C ARG A 162 0.63 18.43 2.55
N LEU A 163 0.15 19.44 3.27
CA LEU A 163 -0.80 20.41 2.74
C LEU A 163 -0.09 21.22 1.65
N GLY A 164 -0.53 21.11 0.39
CA GLY A 164 0.13 21.76 -0.75
C GLY A 164 -0.22 21.12 -2.11
N ARG A 165 0.29 21.68 -3.21
CA ARG A 165 0.13 21.08 -4.55
C ARG A 165 0.94 19.78 -4.64
N VAL A 166 0.36 18.82 -5.34
CA VAL A 166 0.87 17.46 -5.56
C VAL A 166 1.86 17.52 -6.72
N LEU A 167 3.14 17.17 -6.49
CA LEU A 167 4.20 17.17 -7.50
C LEU A 167 4.11 15.89 -8.34
N ALA A 168 3.32 15.93 -9.42
CA ALA A 168 3.04 14.85 -10.36
C ALA A 168 3.99 13.63 -10.26
N SER A 169 3.66 12.67 -9.40
CA SER A 169 4.33 11.38 -9.41
C SER A 169 3.70 10.49 -10.48
N VAL A 170 4.56 9.97 -11.36
CA VAL A 170 4.25 9.09 -12.47
C VAL A 170 3.96 7.69 -11.93
N VAL A 171 2.80 7.50 -11.30
CA VAL A 171 2.27 6.15 -11.01
C VAL A 171 1.58 5.64 -12.28
N GLY A 172 2.41 5.23 -13.24
CA GLY A 172 1.96 4.69 -14.51
C GLY A 172 3.12 4.43 -15.45
N ARG A 173 3.48 3.15 -15.59
CA ARG A 173 4.48 2.55 -16.51
C ARG A 173 5.89 2.40 -15.94
N ARG A 174 6.20 1.19 -15.46
CA ARG A 174 7.55 0.62 -15.60
C ARG A 174 7.79 0.43 -17.12
N PRO A 175 8.77 1.08 -17.77
CA PRO A 175 9.21 0.68 -19.10
C PRO A 175 9.89 -0.69 -18.95
N GLY A 176 9.42 -1.67 -19.72
CA GLY A 176 10.04 -2.98 -19.81
C GLY A 176 11.51 -2.86 -20.24
N ARG A 177 12.36 -3.64 -19.56
CA ARG A 177 13.70 -4.01 -20.02
C ARG A 177 13.64 -4.36 -21.52
N ARG A 178 14.39 -3.66 -22.35
CA ARG A 178 14.75 -4.18 -23.67
C ARG A 178 15.85 -5.21 -23.45
N GLY A 179 15.58 -6.44 -23.87
CA GLY A 179 16.56 -7.50 -23.94
C GLY A 179 17.69 -7.10 -24.87
N ALA A 180 18.89 -7.52 -24.47
CA ALA A 180 20.04 -7.57 -25.35
C ALA A 180 19.71 -8.46 -26.56
N ALA A 181 20.10 -8.00 -27.73
CA ALA A 181 20.54 -8.81 -28.85
C ALA A 181 21.91 -8.25 -29.25
#